data_AF-A0A952B324-F1
#
_entry.id   AF-A0A952B324-F1
#
_cell.length_a   1.000
_cell.length_b   1.000
_cell.length_c   1.000
_cell.angle_alpha   90.00
_cell.angle_beta   90.00
_cell.angle_gamma   90.00
#
_symmetry.space_group_name_H-M   'P 1'
#
loop_
_entity.id
_entity.type
_entity.pdbx_description
1 polymer ?
#
loop_
_entity_poly.entity_id
_entity_poly.type
_entity_poly.pdbx_seq_one_letter_code
_entity_poly.pdbx_strand_id
1 'polypeptide(L)'
;MKNLVLVLVIAFAFSTTAMAVDIAISTQANWWSQEAADREMQEIVDNVTTVSVERFAADQQVELADWVVAHTGDGESDLLILCGQFPDTI
;
A
#
# COMPACT_ATOMS: atom_id res chain seq x y z
N MET A 1 40.53 -14.20 -8.95
CA MET A 1 39.23 -14.85 -8.62
C MET A 1 38.75 -14.51 -7.21
N LYS A 2 39.56 -14.66 -6.15
CA LYS A 2 39.15 -14.40 -4.75
C LYS A 2 38.59 -13.00 -4.49
N ASN A 3 39.21 -11.97 -5.08
CA ASN A 3 38.76 -10.58 -4.93
C ASN A 3 37.45 -10.30 -5.67
N LEU A 4 37.16 -11.04 -6.74
CA LEU A 4 35.96 -10.88 -7.57
C LEU A 4 34.74 -11.53 -6.88
N VAL A 5 34.97 -12.68 -6.23
CA VAL A 5 33.99 -13.32 -5.34
C VAL A 5 33.69 -12.43 -4.14
N LEU A 6 34.69 -11.81 -3.52
CA LEU A 6 34.49 -10.91 -2.39
C LEU A 6 33.66 -9.68 -2.76
N VAL A 7 33.91 -9.09 -3.94
CA VAL A 7 33.14 -7.94 -4.45
C VAL A 7 31.68 -8.32 -4.74
N LEU A 8 31.44 -9.50 -5.31
CA LEU A 8 30.08 -10.01 -5.54
C LEU A 8 29.32 -10.23 -4.22
N VAL A 9 29.97 -10.83 -3.21
CA VAL A 9 29.35 -11.06 -1.89
C VAL A 9 29.00 -9.73 -1.19
N ILE A 10 29.86 -8.72 -1.31
CA ILE A 10 29.58 -7.39 -0.76
C ILE A 10 28.43 -6.72 -1.54
N ALA A 11 28.40 -6.81 -2.88
CA ALA A 11 27.33 -6.24 -3.69
C ALA A 11 25.95 -6.86 -3.39
N PHE A 12 25.88 -8.19 -3.17
CA PHE A 12 24.65 -8.89 -2.78
C PHE A 12 24.24 -8.64 -1.33
N ALA A 13 25.17 -8.31 -0.42
CA ALA A 13 24.83 -7.95 0.97
C ALA A 13 24.24 -6.53 1.09
N PHE A 14 24.48 -5.67 0.09
CA PHE A 14 23.99 -4.29 0.02
C PHE A 14 22.90 -4.07 -1.03
N SER A 15 22.42 -5.14 -1.69
CA SER A 15 21.18 -5.04 -2.48
C SER A 15 20.02 -4.88 -1.50
N THR A 16 19.76 -3.65 -1.08
CA THR A 16 18.47 -3.25 -0.54
C THR A 16 17.45 -3.62 -1.60
N THR A 17 16.73 -4.71 -1.40
CA THR A 17 15.51 -4.95 -2.17
C THR A 17 14.65 -3.73 -1.87
N ALA A 18 14.53 -2.82 -2.84
CA ALA A 18 13.48 -1.82 -2.80
C ALA A 18 12.19 -2.63 -2.67
N MET A 19 11.60 -2.62 -1.48
CA MET A 19 10.32 -3.27 -1.26
C MET A 19 9.35 -2.41 -2.03
N ALA A 20 8.95 -2.88 -3.22
CA ALA A 20 7.79 -2.34 -3.89
C ALA A 20 6.61 -2.66 -2.98
N VAL A 21 6.05 -1.59 -2.42
CA VAL A 21 4.92 -1.61 -1.51
C VAL A 21 4.08 -0.46 -1.98
N ASP A 22 2.84 -0.76 -2.35
CA ASP A 22 1.81 0.22 -2.63
C ASP A 22 0.74 0.14 -1.53
N ILE A 23 0.07 1.27 -1.30
CA ILE A 23 -0.94 1.39 -0.24
C ILE A 23 -2.27 1.80 -0.86
N ALA A 24 -3.31 1.02 -0.61
CA ALA A 24 -4.69 1.42 -0.85
C ALA A 24 -5.41 1.73 0.46
N ILE A 25 -6.22 2.79 0.46
CA ILE A 25 -7.01 3.22 1.60
C ILE A 25 -8.46 3.39 1.18
N SER A 26 -9.37 2.59 1.74
CA SER A 26 -10.80 2.87 1.65
C SER A 26 -11.21 3.80 2.80
N THR A 27 -11.71 4.99 2.48
CA THR A 27 -12.21 5.93 3.49
C THR A 27 -13.65 5.64 3.91
N GLN A 28 -14.30 4.64 3.33
CA GLN A 28 -15.66 4.27 3.70
C GLN A 28 -15.74 3.93 5.19
N ALA A 29 -16.44 4.78 5.94
CA ALA A 29 -16.54 4.66 7.39
C ALA A 29 -17.73 3.80 7.82
N ASN A 30 -17.67 3.29 9.06
CA ASN A 30 -18.81 2.63 9.72
C ASN A 30 -19.04 3.17 11.15
N TRP A 31 -18.25 2.71 12.12
CA TRP A 31 -18.43 3.03 13.54
C TRP A 31 -17.91 4.42 13.96
N TRP A 32 -17.41 5.21 13.01
CA TRP A 32 -16.87 6.55 13.18
C TRP A 32 -17.29 7.44 12.00
N SER A 33 -17.19 8.76 12.14
CA SER A 33 -17.69 9.71 11.13
C SER A 33 -16.90 9.64 9.83
N GLN A 34 -17.60 9.76 8.70
CA GLN A 34 -17.00 9.83 7.37
C GLN A 34 -16.01 10.99 7.26
N GLU A 35 -16.32 12.16 7.82
CA GLU A 35 -15.42 13.31 7.77
C GLU A 35 -14.10 13.08 8.53
N ALA A 36 -14.15 12.33 9.64
CA ALA A 36 -12.93 11.95 10.36
C ALA A 36 -12.13 10.94 9.54
N ALA A 37 -12.77 9.91 8.98
CA ALA A 37 -12.09 8.94 8.13
C ALA A 37 -11.36 9.62 6.96
N ASP A 38 -12.05 10.50 6.23
CA ASP A 38 -11.45 11.22 5.11
C ASP A 38 -10.26 12.09 5.54
N ARG A 39 -10.37 12.77 6.68
CA ARG A 39 -9.30 13.62 7.24
C ARG A 39 -8.09 12.79 7.69
N GLU A 40 -8.28 11.82 8.57
CA GLU A 40 -7.17 11.04 9.12
C GLU A 40 -6.44 10.26 8.01
N MET A 41 -7.19 9.76 7.02
CA MET A 41 -6.58 9.06 5.89
C MET A 41 -5.87 10.01 4.91
N GLN A 42 -6.31 11.27 4.79
CA GLN A 42 -5.55 12.28 4.05
C GLN A 42 -4.19 12.53 4.69
N GLU A 43 -4.09 12.50 6.02
CA GLU A 43 -2.80 12.70 6.70
C GLU A 43 -1.78 11.61 6.31
N ILE A 44 -2.23 10.37 6.08
CA ILE A 44 -1.35 9.30 5.58
C ILE A 44 -0.85 9.64 4.17
N VAL A 45 -1.76 10.03 3.27
CA VAL A 45 -1.40 10.44 1.89
C VAL A 45 -0.39 11.59 1.90
N ASP A 46 -0.57 12.56 2.79
CA ASP A 46 0.28 13.75 2.84
C ASP A 46 1.68 13.47 3.43
N ASN A 47 1.82 12.47 4.30
CA ASN A 47 3.06 12.20 5.04
C ASN A 47 3.85 10.99 4.53
N VAL A 48 3.20 10.03 3.90
CA VAL A 48 3.86 8.87 3.30
C VAL A 48 4.33 9.24 1.90
N THR A 49 5.63 9.50 1.76
CA THR A 49 6.24 10.05 0.52
C THR A 49 7.15 9.06 -0.21
N THR A 50 7.43 7.91 0.41
CA THR A 50 8.41 6.93 -0.12
C THR A 50 7.77 5.84 -0.97
N VAL A 51 6.44 5.71 -0.93
CA VAL A 51 5.64 4.69 -1.62
C VAL A 51 4.38 5.32 -2.19
N SER A 52 3.71 4.65 -3.13
CA SER A 52 2.43 5.13 -3.64
C SER A 52 1.33 4.92 -2.59
N VAL A 53 0.42 5.89 -2.51
CA VAL A 53 -0.76 5.82 -1.64
C VAL A 53 -1.98 6.26 -2.46
N GLU A 54 -2.90 5.33 -2.67
CA GLU A 54 -4.17 5.57 -3.34
C GLU A 54 -5.31 5.57 -2.32
N ARG A 55 -6.17 6.59 -2.40
CA ARG A 55 -7.31 6.75 -1.51
C ARG A 55 -8.61 6.65 -2.30
N PHE A 56 -9.49 5.76 -1.86
CA PHE A 56 -10.78 5.46 -2.45
C PHE A 56 -11.90 5.95 -1.52
N ALA A 57 -12.71 6.87 -2.02
CA ALA A 57 -13.88 7.38 -1.31
C ALA A 57 -15.00 6.33 -1.22
N ALA A 58 -16.03 6.61 -0.43
CA ALA A 58 -17.14 5.68 -0.18
C ALA A 58 -17.90 5.25 -1.45
N ASP A 59 -17.84 6.04 -2.52
CA ASP A 59 -18.46 5.77 -3.82
C ASP A 59 -17.51 5.08 -4.83
N GLN A 60 -16.25 4.83 -4.46
CA GLN A 60 -15.20 4.26 -5.32
C GLN A 60 -14.83 2.81 -4.98
N GLN A 61 -15.78 2.04 -4.45
CA GLN A 61 -15.52 0.67 -3.97
C GLN A 61 -15.32 -0.34 -5.11
N VAL A 62 -15.68 0.01 -6.34
CA VAL A 62 -15.38 -0.79 -7.54
C VAL A 62 -13.91 -0.62 -7.91
N GLU A 63 -13.42 0.61 -7.95
CA GLU A 63 -12.03 0.92 -8.24
C GLU A 63 -11.09 0.35 -7.16
N LEU A 64 -11.51 0.38 -5.89
CA LEU A 64 -10.81 -0.31 -4.82
C LEU A 64 -10.70 -1.82 -5.07
N ALA A 65 -11.79 -2.46 -5.52
CA ALA A 65 -11.80 -3.89 -5.80
C ALA A 65 -10.88 -4.23 -6.98
N ASP A 66 -10.89 -3.42 -8.04
CA ASP A 66 -9.96 -3.55 -9.16
C ASP A 66 -8.50 -3.42 -8.68
N TRP A 67 -8.21 -2.48 -7.77
CA TRP A 67 -6.89 -2.34 -7.16
C TRP A 67 -6.50 -3.59 -6.36
N VAL A 68 -7.40 -4.11 -5.51
CA VAL A 68 -7.15 -5.32 -4.71
C VAL A 68 -6.86 -6.53 -5.59
N VAL A 69 -7.60 -6.70 -6.69
CA VAL A 69 -7.36 -7.78 -7.67
C VAL A 69 -5.99 -7.64 -8.33
N ALA A 70 -5.57 -6.42 -8.68
CA ALA A 70 -4.29 -6.17 -9.32
C ALA A 70 -3.09 -6.45 -8.40
N HIS A 71 -3.23 -6.18 -7.09
CA HIS A 71 -2.15 -6.28 -6.09
C HIS A 71 -2.23 -7.54 -5.22
N THR A 72 -3.13 -8.49 -5.53
CA THR A 72 -3.20 -9.77 -4.82
C THR A 72 -2.45 -10.85 -5.59
N GLY A 73 -1.36 -11.35 -5.01
CA GLY A 73 -0.61 -12.48 -5.54
C GLY A 73 0.39 -12.13 -6.66
N ASP A 74 0.73 -10.86 -6.79
CA ASP A 74 1.75 -10.33 -7.71
C ASP A 74 3.20 -10.54 -7.21
N GLY A 75 3.36 -10.91 -5.94
CA GLY A 75 4.65 -11.13 -5.31
C GLY A 75 5.21 -9.91 -4.56
N GLU A 76 4.42 -8.84 -4.45
CA GLU A 76 4.71 -7.65 -3.67
C GLU A 76 4.02 -7.71 -2.30
N SER A 77 4.36 -6.77 -1.42
CA SER A 77 3.87 -6.75 -0.02
C SER A 77 3.06 -5.49 0.23
N ASP A 78 1.94 -5.36 -0.45
CA ASP A 78 1.09 -4.18 -0.41
C ASP A 78 0.23 -4.09 0.86
N LEU A 79 -0.27 -2.88 1.13
CA LEU A 79 -1.07 -2.58 2.31
C LEU A 79 -2.47 -2.09 1.92
N LEU A 80 -3.49 -2.77 2.43
CA LEU A 80 -4.88 -2.32 2.38
C LEU A 80 -5.32 -1.79 3.76
N ILE A 81 -5.79 -0.54 3.80
CA ILE A 81 -6.34 0.11 4.99
C ILE A 81 -7.86 0.30 4.80
N LEU A 82 -8.64 -0.18 5.77
CA LEU A 82 -10.10 -0.08 5.76
C LEU A 82 -10.60 0.73 6.97
N CYS A 83 -11.47 1.71 6.74
CA CYS A 83 -11.97 2.62 7.77
C CYS A 83 -13.17 2.06 8.56
N GLY A 84 -13.08 0.82 9.04
CA GLY A 84 -14.12 0.20 9.87
C GLY A 84 -15.30 -0.41 9.11
N GLN A 85 -15.27 -0.32 7.78
CA GLN A 85 -16.16 -1.04 6.87
C GLN A 85 -15.31 -2.03 6.04
N PHE A 86 -15.77 -3.27 5.94
CA PHE A 86 -15.28 -4.20 4.93
C PHE A 86 -16.23 -4.10 3.72
N PRO A 87 -15.79 -3.59 2.55
CA PRO A 87 -16.66 -3.40 1.40
C PRO A 87 -17.16 -4.74 0.84
N ASP A 88 -18.44 -4.80 0.45
CA ASP A 88 -19.03 -6.01 -0.17
C ASP A 88 -18.43 -6.36 -1.53
N THR A 89 -17.61 -5.48 -2.11
CA THR A 89 -16.97 -5.63 -3.43
C THR A 89 -15.68 -6.46 -3.39
N ILE A 90 -15.12 -6.74 -2.21
CA ILE A 90 -13.85 -7.47 -2.02
C ILE A 90 -13.98 -8.66 -1.07
#